data_AF-A0A2N6BAH5-F1
#
_entry.id   AF-A0A2N6BAH5-F1
#
_cell.length_a   1.000
_cell.length_b   1.000
_cell.length_c   1.000
_cell.angle_alpha   90.00
_cell.angle_beta   90.00
_cell.angle_gamma   90.00
#
_symmetry.space_group_name_H-M   'P 1'
#
loop_
_entity.id
_entity.type
_entity.pdbx_description
1 polymer ?
#
loop_
_entity_poly.entity_id
_entity_poly.type
_entity_poly.pdbx_seq_one_letter_code
_entity_poly.pdbx_strand_id
1 'polypeptide(L)' 'MDQRKKTGNGVDLQETEGRPQIPASKFEVWGEEMIEKEVRQSGNSGRVYLPPEWIGKHVKIIRID' A
#
# COMPACT_ATOMS: atom_id res chain seq x y z
N MET A 1 -42.57 -37.36 -29.19
CA MET A 1 -42.93 -36.13 -28.46
C MET A 1 -43.11 -36.54 -27.02
N ASP A 2 -42.31 -36.13 -26.06
CA ASP A 2 -41.61 -34.86 -25.94
C ASP A 2 -40.27 -35.07 -25.26
N GLN A 3 -39.21 -34.63 -25.94
CA GLN A 3 -37.89 -34.50 -25.33
C GLN A 3 -37.91 -33.25 -24.45
N ARG A 4 -37.52 -33.36 -23.18
CA ARG A 4 -36.96 -32.22 -22.45
C ARG A 4 -35.55 -32.51 -22.01
N LYS A 5 -34.66 -31.95 -22.82
CA LYS A 5 -33.22 -31.77 -22.66
C LYS A 5 -32.92 -30.67 -21.63
N LYS A 6 -31.89 -30.89 -20.81
CA LYS A 6 -30.93 -29.93 -20.18
C LYS A 6 -30.18 -30.73 -19.09
N THR A 7 -29.01 -31.33 -19.28
CA THR A 7 -27.69 -30.86 -19.74
C THR A 7 -27.09 -29.74 -18.88
N GLY A 8 -26.11 -30.10 -18.03
CA GLY A 8 -24.81 -29.44 -17.90
C GLY A 8 -24.68 -28.23 -16.97
N ASN A 9 -24.10 -28.47 -15.79
CA ASN A 9 -22.98 -27.76 -15.13
C ASN A 9 -23.19 -27.91 -13.61
N GLY A 10 -22.46 -28.73 -12.86
CA GLY A 10 -21.04 -29.02 -13.00
C GLY A 10 -20.20 -27.98 -12.24
N VAL A 11 -20.50 -27.79 -10.95
CA VAL A 11 -19.52 -27.43 -9.94
C VAL A 11 -19.88 -28.24 -8.69
N ASP A 12 -19.29 -29.42 -8.56
CA ASP A 12 -19.25 -30.10 -7.27
C ASP A 12 -18.51 -29.15 -6.33
N LEU A 13 -19.24 -28.61 -5.37
CA LEU A 13 -18.67 -27.93 -4.20
C LEU A 13 -17.96 -29.01 -3.40
N GLN A 14 -16.73 -29.34 -3.80
CA GLN A 14 -15.84 -30.09 -2.93
C GLN A 14 -15.57 -29.18 -1.72
N GLU A 15 -16.23 -29.49 -0.60
CA GLU A 15 -15.81 -29.03 0.71
C GLU A 15 -14.31 -29.28 0.82
N THR A 16 -13.53 -28.21 0.83
CA THR A 16 -12.09 -28.28 1.09
C THR A 16 -11.88 -28.56 2.58
N GLU A 17 -12.32 -29.73 3.02
CA GLU A 17 -12.04 -30.26 4.34
C GLU A 17 -10.55 -30.63 4.40
N GLY A 18 -9.80 -30.02 5.31
CA GLY A 18 -8.53 -30.56 5.78
C GLY A 18 -7.25 -29.78 5.43
N ARG A 19 -7.31 -28.60 4.82
CA ARG A 19 -6.13 -27.71 4.90
C ARG A 19 -6.07 -27.13 6.30
N PRO A 20 -4.99 -27.34 7.08
CA PRO A 20 -4.83 -26.62 8.32
C PRO A 20 -4.90 -25.13 7.98
N GLN A 21 -5.87 -24.43 8.57
CA GLN A 21 -5.96 -22.99 8.45
C GLN A 21 -4.76 -22.43 9.20
N ILE A 22 -3.64 -22.26 8.49
CA ILE A 22 -2.50 -21.53 9.02
C ILE A 22 -3.05 -20.13 9.29
N PRO A 23 -3.12 -19.70 10.57
CA PRO A 23 -3.62 -18.37 10.87
C PRO A 23 -2.77 -17.37 10.09
N ALA A 24 -3.43 -16.53 9.30
CA ALA A 24 -2.74 -15.51 8.52
C ALA A 24 -1.97 -14.60 9.48
N SER A 25 -0.65 -14.52 9.31
CA SER A 25 0.18 -13.62 10.09
C SER A 25 -0.10 -12.18 9.71
N LYS A 26 -0.48 -11.35 10.68
CA LYS A 26 -0.56 -9.89 10.52
C LYS A 26 0.79 -9.28 10.89
N PHE A 27 1.33 -8.45 10.02
CA PHE A 27 2.51 -7.64 10.31
C PHE A 27 2.11 -6.17 10.37
N GLU A 28 2.65 -5.45 11.36
CA GLU A 28 2.56 -4.00 11.48
C GLU A 28 3.98 -3.44 11.51
N VAL A 29 4.20 -2.36 10.74
CA VAL A 29 5.49 -1.69 10.63
C VAL A 29 5.30 -0.25 11.04
N TRP A 30 6.20 0.23 11.90
CA TRP A 30 6.27 1.60 12.36
C TRP A 30 7.59 2.20 11.91
N GLY A 31 7.57 3.45 11.47
CA GLY A 31 8.76 4.16 11.04
C GLY A 31 8.47 5.64 10.82
N GLU A 32 9.53 6.44 10.81
CA GLU A 32 9.46 7.84 10.41
C GLU A 32 9.76 7.92 8.91
N GLU A 33 8.95 8.68 8.17
CA GLU A 33 9.22 8.97 6.77
C GLU A 33 10.32 10.03 6.67
N MET A 34 11.40 9.71 5.94
CA MET A 34 12.49 10.65 5.66
C MET A 34 12.47 11.00 4.17
N ILE A 35 12.41 12.30 3.87
CA ILE A 35 12.50 12.82 2.50
C ILE A 35 13.84 13.54 2.34
N GLU A 36 14.67 13.06 1.42
CA GLU A 36 15.88 13.75 0.99
C GLU A 36 15.57 14.65 -0.22
N LYS A 37 16.03 15.90 -0.17
CA LYS A 37 15.89 16.87 -1.25
C LYS A 37 17.15 17.71 -1.37
N GLU A 38 17.56 17.97 -2.60
CA GLU A 38 18.62 18.94 -2.91
C GLU A 38 18.11 20.37 -2.66
N VAL A 39 18.94 21.18 -2.01
CA VAL A 39 18.66 22.61 -1.80
C VAL A 39 18.83 23.35 -3.13
N ARG A 40 17.80 24.07 -3.56
CA ARG A 40 17.84 24.90 -4.78
C ARG A 40 18.11 26.36 -4.43
N GLN A 41 18.82 27.09 -5.28
CA GLN A 41 19.06 28.53 -5.10
C GLN A 41 17.75 29.33 -5.21
N SER A 42 17.60 30.32 -4.35
CA SER A 42 16.50 31.28 -4.35
C SER A 42 16.99 32.64 -3.84
N GLY A 43 17.48 33.48 -4.75
CA GLY A 43 18.13 34.74 -4.38
C GLY A 43 19.33 34.50 -3.48
N ASN A 44 19.30 35.06 -2.27
CA ASN A 44 20.39 35.00 -1.29
C ASN A 44 20.28 33.79 -0.35
N SER A 45 19.30 32.89 -0.58
CA SER A 45 19.04 31.74 0.28
C SER A 45 18.80 30.46 -0.53
N GLY A 46 18.80 29.33 0.16
CA GLY A 46 18.33 28.05 -0.38
C GLY A 46 16.83 27.86 -0.15
N ARG A 47 16.18 27.09 -1.02
CA ARG A 47 14.80 26.61 -0.84
C ARG A 47 14.72 25.10 -1.04
N VAL A 48 13.86 24.46 -0.26
CA VAL A 48 13.48 23.06 -0.40
C VAL A 48 11.96 23.01 -0.53
N TYR A 49 11.46 22.35 -1.57
CA TYR A 49 10.02 22.13 -1.74
C TYR A 49 9.62 20.81 -1.10
N LEU A 50 8.71 20.90 -0.14
CA LEU A 50 8.15 19.76 0.59
C LEU A 50 6.76 19.42 0.05
N PRO A 51 6.25 18.20 0.30
CA PRO A 51 4.90 17.84 -0.12
C PRO A 51 3.82 18.82 0.40
N PRO A 52 2.77 19.12 -0.39
CA PRO A 52 1.74 20.09 0.01
C PRO A 52 0.99 19.73 1.29
N GLU A 53 0.84 18.45 1.60
CA GLU A 53 0.20 17.96 2.81
C GLU A 53 1.00 18.26 4.10
N TRP A 54 2.24 18.74 3.97
CA TRP A 54 3.06 19.21 5.09
C TRP A 54 2.85 20.70 5.40
N ILE A 55 2.01 21.42 4.64
CA ILE A 55 1.68 22.82 4.93
C ILE A 55 1.09 22.93 6.35
N GLY A 56 1.68 23.81 7.16
CA GLY A 56 1.29 24.02 8.55
C GLY A 56 1.85 23.00 9.55
N LYS A 57 2.71 22.06 9.12
CA LYS A 57 3.41 21.12 10.00
C LYS A 57 4.76 21.68 10.46
N HIS A 58 5.23 21.22 11.62
CA HIS A 58 6.58 21.51 12.10
C HIS A 58 7.57 20.55 11.45
N VAL A 59 8.57 21.10 10.76
CA VAL A 59 9.60 20.34 10.05
C VAL A 59 10.97 20.62 10.67
N LYS A 60 11.78 19.59 10.84
CA LYS A 60 13.21 19.72 11.17
C LYS A 60 14.01 19.48 9.90
N ILE A 61 14.97 20.35 9.61
CA ILE A 61 15.92 20.18 8.51
C ILE A 61 17.25 19.79 9.14
N ILE A 62 17.83 18.69 8.67
CA ILE A 62 19.15 18.22 9.08
C ILE A 62 20.06 18.35 7.86
N ARG A 63 21.15 19.11 8.00
CA ARG A 63 22.19 19.24 6.98
C ARG A 63 23.07 17.98 7.04
N ILE A 64 23.35 17.35 5.89
CA ILE A 64 24.00 16.03 5.81
C ILE A 64 25.31 16.01 5.00
N ASP A 65 25.78 17.18 4.53
CA ASP A 65 27.02 17.41 3.78
C ASP A 65 28.18 17.93 4.64
#